data_AF-A0A968LDB8-F1
#
_entry.id   AF-A0A968LDB8-F1
#
_cell.length_a   1.000
_cell.length_b   1.000
_cell.length_c   1.000
_cell.angle_alpha   90.00
_cell.angle_beta   90.00
_cell.angle_gamma   90.00
#
_symmetry.space_group_name_H-M   'P 1'
#
loop_
_entity.id
_entity.type
_entity.pdbx_description
1 polymer ?
#
loop_
_entity_poly.entity_id
_entity_poly.type
_entity_poly.pdbx_seq_one_letter_code
_entity_poly.pdbx_strand_id
1 'polypeptide(L)'
;MAYLLVAHGSRDRRYGAAFDELAARVRSRLIAAKSLTHSQPIPAIGIATLECSAIPLHQQIERFALEIVGEEGDRPLHLLPLFLLPGAMLWKTFPPR
;
A
#
# COMPACT_ATOMS: atom_id res chain seq x y z
N MET A 1 2.78 11.79 -4.31
CA MET A 1 3.35 10.65 -3.57
C MET A 1 2.29 9.57 -3.43
N ALA A 2 2.69 8.30 -3.43
CA ALA A 2 1.79 7.17 -3.22
C ALA A 2 2.41 6.13 -2.28
N TYR A 3 1.55 5.43 -1.54
CA TYR A 3 1.94 4.37 -0.62
C TYR A 3 1.21 3.08 -0.97
N LEU A 4 1.95 1.99 -1.08
CA LEU A 4 1.39 0.65 -1.24
C LEU A 4 1.76 -0.17 0.00
N LEU A 5 0.75 -0.50 0.80
CA LEU A 5 0.92 -1.34 1.99
C LEU A 5 1.03 -2.80 1.56
N VAL A 6 2.15 -3.44 1.85
CA VAL A 6 2.41 -4.82 1.44
C VAL A 6 2.23 -5.74 2.65
N ALA A 7 1.19 -6.57 2.62
CA ALA A 7 0.90 -7.54 3.64
C ALA A 7 1.23 -8.97 3.18
N HIS A 8 1.29 -9.94 4.09
CA HIS A 8 1.51 -11.34 3.72
C HIS A 8 0.39 -11.90 2.81
N GLY A 9 -0.86 -11.56 3.09
CA GLY A 9 -2.03 -12.17 2.45
C GLY A 9 -2.56 -13.38 3.22
N SER A 10 -3.83 -13.71 3.00
CA SER A 10 -4.52 -14.82 3.67
C SER A 10 -5.65 -15.35 2.79
N ARG A 11 -5.94 -16.66 2.87
CA ARG A 11 -7.11 -17.27 2.22
C ARG A 11 -8.42 -17.00 2.98
N ASP A 12 -8.33 -16.54 4.22
CA ASP A 12 -9.50 -16.18 5.01
C ASP A 12 -10.03 -14.81 4.54
N ARG A 13 -11.27 -14.82 4.03
CA ARG A 13 -11.96 -13.64 3.50
C ARG A 13 -12.05 -12.47 4.47
N ARG A 14 -11.99 -12.73 5.79
CA ARG A 14 -12.02 -11.67 6.82
C ARG A 14 -10.80 -10.76 6.75
N TYR A 15 -9.66 -11.26 6.26
CA TYR A 15 -8.45 -10.46 6.11
C TYR A 15 -8.60 -9.40 5.02
N GLY A 16 -9.26 -9.72 3.90
CA GLY A 16 -9.50 -8.76 2.82
C GLY A 16 -10.27 -7.54 3.32
N ALA A 17 -11.39 -7.77 4.03
CA ALA A 17 -12.20 -6.70 4.60
C ALA A 17 -11.42 -5.86 5.63
N ALA A 18 -10.59 -6.49 6.46
CA ALA A 18 -9.75 -5.77 7.42
C ALA A 18 -8.70 -4.88 6.74
N PHE A 19 -8.13 -5.32 5.62
CA PHE A 19 -7.21 -4.52 4.82
C PHE A 19 -7.93 -3.33 4.16
N ASP A 20 -9.09 -3.54 3.55
CA ASP A 20 -9.89 -2.45 2.97
C ASP A 20 -10.25 -1.40 4.02
N GLU A 21 -10.65 -1.84 5.21
CA GLU A 21 -10.94 -0.97 6.35
C GLU A 21 -9.69 -0.19 6.80
N LEU A 22 -8.53 -0.84 6.86
CA LEU A 22 -7.27 -0.18 7.19
C LEU A 22 -6.94 0.92 6.18
N ALA A 23 -7.02 0.63 4.88
CA ALA A 23 -6.76 1.62 3.83
C ALA A 23 -7.69 2.84 3.97
N ALA A 24 -8.98 2.60 4.20
CA ALA A 24 -9.96 3.66 4.42
C ALA A 24 -9.64 4.50 5.66
N ARG A 25 -9.28 3.87 6.78
CA ARG A 25 -8.90 4.57 8.02
C ARG A 25 -7.64 5.41 7.85
N VAL A 26 -6.60 4.88 7.18
CA VAL A 26 -5.37 5.62 6.90
C VAL A 26 -5.66 6.83 6.00
N ARG A 27 -6.46 6.65 4.95
CA ARG A 27 -6.87 7.75 4.07
C ARG A 27 -7.61 8.85 4.84
N SER A 28 -8.60 8.49 5.66
CA SER A 28 -9.34 9.45 6.48
C SER A 28 -8.43 10.22 7.45
N ARG A 29 -7.46 9.55 8.08
CA ARG A 29 -6.48 10.18 8.97
C ARG A 29 -5.58 11.16 8.22
N LEU A 30 -5.13 10.82 7.01
CA LEU A 30 -4.32 11.72 6.18
C LEU A 30 -5.11 12.94 5.71
N ILE A 31 -6.38 12.77 5.35
CA ILE A 31 -7.27 13.89 4.99
C ILE A 31 -7.43 14.83 6.18
N ALA A 32 -7.75 14.29 7.36
CA ALA A 32 -7.90 15.07 8.59
C ALA A 32 -6.60 15.83 8.96
N ALA A 33 -5.44 15.17 8.87
CA ALA A 33 -4.15 15.79 9.14
C ALA A 33 -3.78 16.87 8.10
N LYS A 34 -4.17 16.70 6.83
CA LYS A 34 -3.90 17.67 5.76
C LYS A 34 -4.85 18.86 5.73
N SER A 35 -6.08 18.69 6.22
CA SER A 35 -7.03 19.80 6.42
C SER A 35 -6.41 20.94 7.25
N LEU A 36 -5.41 20.62 8.09
CA LEU A 36 -4.68 21.56 8.94
C LEU A 36 -3.49 22.26 8.25
N THR A 37 -3.03 21.79 7.07
CA THR A 37 -1.74 22.23 6.47
C THR A 37 -1.82 22.62 4.99
N HIS A 38 -3.02 22.55 4.36
CA HIS A 38 -3.48 23.11 3.07
C HIS A 38 -2.59 23.06 1.80
N SER A 39 -1.38 22.48 1.79
CA SER A 39 -0.43 22.75 0.70
C SER A 39 -0.05 21.56 -0.18
N GLN A 40 -0.56 20.34 0.04
CA GLN A 40 -0.12 19.16 -0.74
C GLN A 40 -1.27 18.18 -1.03
N PRO A 41 -1.35 17.58 -2.24
CA PRO A 41 -2.39 16.62 -2.61
C PRO A 41 -2.36 15.36 -1.71
N ILE A 42 -3.52 14.85 -1.31
CA ILE A 42 -3.63 13.64 -0.50
C ILE A 42 -2.94 12.49 -1.25
N PRO A 43 -1.99 11.78 -0.63
CA PRO A 43 -1.28 10.71 -1.32
C PRO A 43 -2.23 9.55 -1.64
N ALA A 44 -1.99 8.87 -2.76
CA ALA A 44 -2.69 7.64 -3.09
C ALA A 44 -2.27 6.52 -2.14
N ILE A 45 -3.21 5.66 -1.74
CA ILE A 45 -2.96 4.53 -0.85
C ILE A 45 -3.56 3.27 -1.47
N GLY A 46 -2.74 2.24 -1.60
CA GLY A 46 -3.16 0.91 -2.02
C GLY A 46 -2.74 -0.16 -1.02
N ILE A 47 -3.26 -1.37 -1.22
CA ILE A 47 -2.82 -2.57 -0.51
C ILE A 47 -2.45 -3.63 -1.54
N ALA A 48 -1.35 -4.32 -1.27
CA ALA A 48 -0.92 -5.50 -2.00
C ALA A 48 -0.62 -6.64 -1.04
N THR A 49 -0.75 -7.88 -1.51
CA THR A 49 -0.39 -9.06 -0.72
C THR A 49 0.70 -9.89 -1.39
N LEU A 50 1.60 -10.44 -0.58
CA LEU A 50 2.66 -11.34 -1.04
C LEU A 50 2.10 -12.66 -1.57
N GLU A 51 1.09 -13.18 -0.89
CA GLU A 51 0.46 -14.47 -1.16
C GLU A 51 -1.07 -14.32 -1.19
N CYS A 52 -1.75 -15.40 -1.58
CA CYS A 52 -3.22 -15.53 -1.57
C CYS A 52 -3.99 -14.49 -2.41
N SER A 53 -3.31 -13.77 -3.30
CA SER A 53 -3.92 -12.96 -4.35
C SER A 53 -3.97 -13.74 -5.66
N ALA A 54 -4.94 -13.41 -6.53
CA ALA A 54 -5.04 -13.98 -7.87
C ALA A 54 -3.88 -13.56 -8.79
N ILE A 55 -3.22 -12.44 -8.48
CA ILE A 55 -2.09 -11.92 -9.24
C ILE A 55 -0.85 -11.78 -8.34
N PRO A 56 0.36 -12.05 -8.86
CA PRO A 56 1.59 -11.94 -8.10
C PRO A 56 1.89 -10.48 -7.71
N LEU A 57 2.70 -10.29 -6.66
CA LEU A 57 3.01 -8.97 -6.09
C LEU A 57 3.52 -7.96 -7.13
N HIS A 58 4.42 -8.37 -8.04
CA HIS A 58 4.96 -7.46 -9.05
C HIS A 58 3.86 -6.90 -9.97
N GLN A 59 2.89 -7.72 -10.37
CA GLN A 59 1.74 -7.26 -11.15
C GLN A 59 0.81 -6.36 -10.34
N GLN A 60 0.66 -6.61 -9.03
CA GLN A 60 -0.10 -5.70 -8.15
C GLN A 60 0.59 -4.33 -8.07
N ILE A 61 1.92 -4.29 -7.96
CA ILE A 61 2.72 -3.06 -7.94
C ILE A 61 2.57 -2.31 -9.28
N GLU A 62 2.72 -3.00 -10.40
CA GLU A 62 2.56 -2.40 -11.74
C GLU A 62 1.16 -1.82 -11.94
N ARG A 63 0.12 -2.57 -11.59
CA ARG A 63 -1.26 -2.09 -11.68
C ARG A 63 -1.49 -0.85 -10.83
N PHE A 64 -1.04 -0.86 -9.58
CA PHE A 64 -1.17 0.30 -8.71
C PHE A 64 -0.37 1.49 -9.24
N ALA A 65 0.84 1.27 -9.75
CA ALA A 65 1.67 2.30 -10.37
C ALA A 65 0.94 2.93 -11.57
N LEU A 66 0.34 2.13 -12.45
CA LEU A 66 -0.45 2.61 -13.58
C LEU A 66 -1.69 3.39 -13.14
N GLU A 67 -2.38 2.97 -12.07
CA GLU A 67 -3.54 3.67 -11.51
C GLU A 67 -3.17 5.04 -10.92
N ILE A 68 -1.96 5.20 -10.37
CA ILE A 68 -1.50 6.45 -9.77
C ILE A 68 -0.73 7.34 -10.75
N VAL A 69 -0.30 6.86 -11.92
CA VAL A 69 0.27 7.71 -12.95
C VAL A 69 -0.89 8.45 -13.63
N GLY A 70 -1.12 9.69 -13.20
CA GLY A 70 -1.98 10.64 -13.92
C GLY A 70 -1.17 11.44 -14.93
N GLU A 71 -1.77 12.46 -15.56
CA GLU A 71 -1.08 13.37 -16.48
C GLU A 71 0.06 14.17 -15.80
N GLU A 72 0.01 14.33 -14.48
CA GLU A 72 1.00 15.06 -13.68
C GLU A 72 2.18 14.17 -13.24
N GLY A 73 2.94 13.66 -14.20
CA GLY A 73 4.32 13.17 -14.02
C GLY A 73 4.57 12.07 -12.96
N ASP A 74 5.86 11.80 -12.74
CA ASP A 74 6.33 10.74 -11.85
C ASP A 74 5.94 11.03 -10.39
N ARG A 75 5.01 10.23 -9.85
CA ARG A 75 4.69 10.22 -8.42
C ARG A 75 5.53 9.13 -7.74
N PRO A 76 6.38 9.47 -6.75
CA PRO A 76 7.17 8.46 -6.06
C PRO A 76 6.25 7.47 -5.34
N LEU A 77 6.49 6.19 -5.60
CA LEU A 77 5.78 5.06 -5.01
C LEU A 77 6.60 4.47 -3.87
N HIS A 78 6.04 4.47 -2.67
CA HIS A 78 6.64 3.91 -1.47
C HIS A 78 5.98 2.56 -1.14
N LEU A 79 6.78 1.49 -1.07
CA LEU A 79 6.33 0.19 -0.59
C LEU A 79 6.51 0.12 0.92
N LEU A 80 5.42 -0.11 1.65
CA LEU A 80 5.44 -0.19 3.11
C LEU A 80 5.08 -1.61 3.57
N PRO A 81 6.04 -2.39 4.09
CA PRO A 81 5.75 -3.70 4.63
C PRO A 81 4.86 -3.60 5.89
N LEU A 82 3.66 -4.19 5.82
CA LEU A 82 2.69 -4.23 6.91
C LEU A 82 2.82 -5.55 7.69
N PHE A 83 3.82 -5.60 8.58
CA PHE A 83 4.10 -6.76 9.43
C PHE A 83 4.34 -6.30 10.86
N LEU A 84 3.83 -7.06 11.84
CA LEU A 84 4.02 -6.76 13.26
C LEU A 84 5.43 -7.09 13.75
N LEU A 85 6.07 -8.10 13.13
CA LEU A 85 7.38 -8.58 13.49
C LEU A 85 8.26 -8.73 12.24
N PRO A 86 9.57 -8.44 12.34
CA PRO A 86 10.52 -8.79 11.29
C PRO A 86 10.63 -10.31 11.17
N GLY A 87 10.22 -10.87 10.03
CA GLY A 87 10.24 -12.31 9.75
C GLY A 87 11.11 -12.68 8.55
N ALA A 88 11.43 -13.96 8.40
CA ALA A 88 12.26 -14.50 7.31
C ALA A 88 11.80 -14.07 5.89
N MET A 89 10.51 -13.79 5.72
CA MET A 89 9.93 -13.35 4.45
C MET A 89 10.26 -11.90 4.11
N LEU A 90 10.41 -11.02 5.12
CA LEU A 90 10.78 -9.63 4.90
C LEU A 90 12.18 -9.52 4.30
N TRP A 91 13.13 -10.31 4.80
CA TRP A 91 14.52 -10.28 4.33
C TRP A 91 14.70 -10.83 2.91
N LYS A 92 13.83 -11.74 2.48
CA LYS A 92 13.86 -12.30 1.11
C LYS A 92 13.16 -11.41 0.09
N THR A 93 12.09 -10.73 0.48
CA THR A 93 11.24 -9.94 -0.43
C THR A 93 11.61 -8.45 -0.45
N PHE A 94 12.14 -7.92 0.66
CA PHE A 94 12.57 -6.53 0.83
C PHE A 94 13.96 -6.50 1.48
N PRO A 95 15.03 -6.73 0.71
CA PRO A 95 16.38 -6.70 1.24
C PRO A 95 16.68 -5.33 1.89
N PRO A 96 17.42 -5.29 3.01
CA PRO A 96 17.82 -4.03 3.62
C PRO A 96 18.64 -3.22 2.60
N ARG A 97 18.28 -1.95 2.43
CA ARG A 97 19.04 -0.98 1.62
C ARG A 97 20.28 -0.51 2.37
#